data_AF-A0A6G8C9H7-F1
#
_entry.id   AF-A0A6G8C9H7-F1
#
_cell.length_a   1.000
_cell.length_b   1.000
_cell.length_c   1.000
_cell.angle_alpha   90.00
_cell.angle_beta   90.00
_cell.angle_gamma   90.00
#
_symmetry.space_group_name_H-M   'P 1'
#
loop_
_entity.id
_entity.type
_entity.pdbx_description
1 polymer ?
#
loop_
_entity_poly.entity_id
_entity_poly.type
_entity_poly.pdbx_seq_one_letter_code
_entity_poly.pdbx_strand_id
1 'polypeptide(L)'
;MSVFYQPSAELLQALGFVPFRSPPRQMRYSRPSACGQETVVLYEDDELTLLEVVDGQMLYSFQGRVASEAEFRVLLRQVNWSAEPPTPGS
;
A
#
# COMPACT_ATOMS: atom_id res chain seq x y z
N MET A 1 -1.67 -5.96 20.75
CA MET A 1 -2.35 -6.03 19.45
C MET A 1 -1.70 -4.98 18.58
N SER A 2 -0.99 -5.38 17.52
CA SER A 2 -0.41 -4.42 16.59
C SER A 2 -1.56 -3.83 15.79
N VAL A 3 -1.94 -2.58 16.08
CA VAL A 3 -2.93 -1.87 15.29
C VAL A 3 -2.20 -1.42 14.04
N PHE A 4 -2.27 -2.23 12.97
CA PHE A 4 -1.76 -1.81 11.68
C PHE A 4 -2.54 -0.58 11.25
N TYR A 5 -1.84 0.50 10.91
CA TYR A 5 -2.48 1.73 10.50
C TYR A 5 -3.14 1.52 9.14
N GLN A 6 -4.48 1.50 9.11
CA GLN A 6 -5.25 1.52 7.89
C GLN A 6 -5.67 2.96 7.58
N PRO A 7 -5.29 3.54 6.43
CA PRO A 7 -5.77 4.84 6.03
C PRO A 7 -7.28 4.77 5.79
N SER A 8 -8.02 5.72 6.36
CA SER A 8 -9.47 5.77 6.16
C SER A 8 -9.81 6.13 4.70
N ALA A 9 -11.03 5.80 4.27
CA ALA A 9 -11.50 6.15 2.94
C ALA A 9 -11.48 7.68 2.71
N GLU A 10 -11.78 8.47 3.75
CA GLU A 10 -11.73 9.93 3.71
C GLU A 10 -10.31 10.44 3.49
N LEU A 11 -9.32 9.83 4.17
CA LEU A 11 -7.91 10.19 3.98
C LEU A 11 -7.45 9.85 2.55
N LEU A 12 -7.81 8.67 2.04
CA LEU A 12 -7.45 8.27 0.67
C LEU A 12 -8.07 9.21 -0.36
N GLN A 13 -9.33 9.61 -0.18
CA GLN A 13 -9.99 10.60 -1.04
C GLN A 13 -9.33 11.98 -0.96
N ALA A 14 -8.94 12.44 0.24
CA ALA A 14 -8.21 13.69 0.42
C ALA A 14 -6.84 13.68 -0.27
N LEU A 15 -6.22 12.50 -0.40
CA LEU A 15 -4.98 12.27 -1.14
C LEU A 15 -5.18 12.05 -2.65
N GLY A 16 -6.42 12.18 -3.14
CA GLY A 16 -6.77 12.09 -4.56
C GLY A 16 -7.00 10.66 -5.07
N PHE A 17 -7.08 9.67 -4.18
CA PHE A 17 -7.46 8.31 -4.57
C PHE A 17 -8.97 8.18 -4.72
N VAL A 18 -9.39 7.48 -5.78
CA VAL A 18 -10.79 7.15 -6.05
C VAL A 18 -11.04 5.65 -5.91
N PRO A 19 -12.19 5.22 -5.37
CA PRO A 19 -12.51 3.81 -5.26
C PRO A 19 -12.62 3.17 -6.65
N PHE A 20 -12.00 2.00 -6.80
CA PHE A 20 -11.95 1.24 -8.03
C PHE A 20 -12.67 -0.10 -7.88
N ARG A 21 -13.34 -0.56 -8.95
CA ARG A 21 -14.06 -1.84 -8.94
C ARG A 21 -13.07 -2.97 -8.65
N SER A 22 -13.34 -3.67 -7.55
CA SER A 22 -12.45 -4.68 -7.01
C SER A 22 -13.16 -6.02 -6.90
N PRO A 23 -12.44 -7.15 -6.99
CA PRO A 23 -12.99 -8.45 -6.64
C PRO A 23 -13.56 -8.45 -5.20
N PRO A 24 -14.47 -9.38 -4.86
CA PRO A 24 -14.94 -9.53 -3.49
C PRO A 24 -13.78 -9.61 -2.49
N ARG A 25 -13.93 -9.00 -1.31
CA ARG A 25 -12.93 -8.94 -0.23
C ARG A 25 -11.70 -8.06 -0.47
N GLN A 26 -11.70 -7.28 -1.55
CA GLN A 26 -10.67 -6.29 -1.82
C GLN A 26 -11.30 -4.92 -2.00
N MET A 27 -10.76 -3.91 -1.35
CA MET A 27 -11.10 -2.53 -1.60
C MET A 27 -9.89 -1.86 -2.25
N ARG A 28 -10.03 -1.39 -3.49
CA ARG A 28 -8.96 -0.71 -4.21
C ARG A 28 -9.27 0.77 -4.31
N TYR A 29 -8.25 1.58 -4.09
CA TYR A 29 -8.27 3.02 -4.24
C TYR A 29 -7.14 3.39 -5.19
N SER A 30 -7.42 4.05 -6.30
CA SER A 30 -6.42 4.35 -7.34
C SER A 30 -6.35 5.84 -7.63
N ARG A 31 -5.18 6.34 -8.01
CA ARG A 31 -4.97 7.69 -8.53
C ARG A 31 -3.94 7.71 -9.66
N PRO A 32 -3.95 8.71 -10.55
CA PRO A 32 -2.86 8.92 -11.50
C PRO A 32 -1.53 9.14 -10.77
N SER A 33 -0.45 8.51 -11.25
CA SER A 33 0.93 8.77 -10.79
C SER A 33 1.80 9.24 -11.96
N ALA A 34 3.02 9.70 -11.67
CA ALA A 34 3.98 10.08 -12.70
C ALA A 34 4.34 8.93 -13.66
N CYS A 35 4.16 7.68 -13.22
CA CYS A 35 4.50 6.48 -13.97
C CYS A 35 3.26 5.75 -14.55
N GLY A 36 2.05 6.24 -14.28
CA GLY A 36 0.80 5.68 -14.77
C GLY A 36 -0.30 5.75 -13.73
N GLN A 37 -0.34 4.77 -12.83
CA GLN A 37 -1.38 4.67 -11.80
C GLN A 37 -0.83 4.08 -10.51
N GLU A 38 -1.12 4.72 -9.39
CA GLU A 38 -0.88 4.19 -8.05
C GLU A 38 -2.21 3.66 -7.49
N THR A 39 -2.17 2.49 -6.85
CA THR A 39 -3.33 1.79 -6.30
C THR A 39 -3.04 1.23 -4.91
N VAL A 40 -3.82 1.65 -3.93
CA VAL A 40 -3.86 1.03 -2.59
C VAL A 40 -4.89 -0.10 -2.61
N VAL A 41 -4.49 -1.30 -2.22
CA VAL A 41 -5.38 -2.44 -1.96
C VAL A 41 -5.50 -2.63 -0.46
N LEU A 42 -6.72 -2.56 0.05
CA LEU A 42 -7.07 -2.92 1.43
C LEU A 42 -7.76 -4.29 1.41
N TYR A 43 -7.28 -5.20 2.25
CA TYR A 43 -7.86 -6.53 2.46
C TYR A 43 -8.74 -6.54 3.72
N GLU A 44 -9.62 -7.54 3.84
CA GLU A 44 -10.53 -7.71 4.99
C GLU A 44 -9.82 -8.06 6.31
N ASP A 45 -8.57 -8.51 6.24
CA ASP A 45 -7.68 -8.81 7.38
C ASP A 45 -6.79 -7.62 7.78
N ASP A 46 -7.15 -6.42 7.32
CA ASP A 46 -6.42 -5.17 7.54
C ASP A 46 -5.02 -5.13 6.92
N GLU A 47 -4.67 -6.06 6.02
CA GLU A 47 -3.47 -5.96 5.21
C GLU A 47 -3.61 -4.84 4.16
N LEU A 48 -2.50 -4.13 3.91
CA LEU A 48 -2.41 -3.04 2.93
C LEU A 48 -1.27 -3.29 1.95
N THR A 49 -1.58 -3.19 0.66
CA THR A 49 -0.59 -3.29 -0.41
C THR A 49 -0.67 -2.07 -1.32
N LEU A 50 0.46 -1.41 -1.55
CA LEU A 50 0.58 -0.35 -2.54
C LEU A 50 1.09 -0.94 -3.86
N LEU A 51 0.32 -0.76 -4.93
CA LEU A 51 0.61 -1.22 -6.27
C LEU A 51 0.79 -0.02 -7.20
N GLU A 52 1.74 -0.08 -8.11
CA GLU A 52 1.97 0.93 -9.13
C GLU A 52 1.99 0.27 -10.51
N VAL A 53 1.22 0.82 -11.46
CA VAL A 53 1.20 0.38 -12.84
C VAL A 53 2.20 1.23 -13.62
N VAL A 54 3.27 0.59 -14.10
CA VAL A 54 4.32 1.20 -14.93
C VAL A 54 4.31 0.48 -16.28
N ASP A 55 4.14 1.22 -17.38
CA ASP A 55 4.07 0.66 -18.74
C ASP A 55 3.09 -0.53 -18.90
N GLY A 56 1.98 -0.52 -18.14
CA GLY A 56 0.96 -1.57 -18.15
C GLY A 56 1.30 -2.80 -17.29
N GLN A 57 2.45 -2.81 -16.60
CA GLN A 57 2.82 -3.84 -15.63
C GLN A 57 2.48 -3.40 -14.21
N MET A 58 1.82 -4.27 -13.45
CA MET A 58 1.51 -4.01 -12.04
C MET A 58 2.68 -4.42 -11.16
N LEU A 59 3.21 -3.47 -10.42
CA LEU A 59 4.39 -3.61 -9.57
C LEU A 59 4.03 -3.20 -8.14
N TYR A 60 4.80 -3.65 -7.15
CA TYR A 60 4.63 -3.31 -5.75
C TYR A 60 5.48 -2.08 -5.43
N SER A 61 4.87 -1.08 -4.80
CA SER A 61 5.61 0.08 -4.30
C SER A 61 6.01 -0.15 -2.84
N PHE A 62 7.31 -0.13 -2.58
CA PHE A 62 7.90 -0.40 -1.27
C PHE A 62 8.99 0.63 -0.96
N GLN A 63 8.80 1.42 0.09
CA GLN A 63 9.73 2.48 0.53
C GLN A 63 10.18 3.43 -0.61
N GLY A 64 9.25 3.80 -1.50
CA GLY A 64 9.54 4.70 -2.63
C GLY A 64 10.28 4.03 -3.78
N ARG A 65 10.34 2.69 -3.81
CA ARG A 65 10.87 1.91 -4.92
C ARG A 65 9.78 1.02 -5.49
N VAL A 66 9.81 0.82 -6.80
CA VAL A 66 8.91 -0.09 -7.49
C VAL A 66 9.60 -1.45 -7.64
N ALA A 67 8.91 -2.55 -7.34
CA ALA A 67 9.43 -3.90 -7.32
C ALA A 67 8.43 -4.90 -7.89
N SER A 68 8.90 -5.93 -8.60
CA SER A 68 8.07 -7.10 -8.91
C SER A 68 7.64 -7.83 -7.63
N GLU A 69 6.66 -8.75 -7.70
CA GLU A 69 6.24 -9.53 -6.53
C GLU A 69 7.41 -10.32 -5.90
N ALA A 70 8.26 -10.92 -6.73
CA ALA A 70 9.40 -11.71 -6.27
C ALA A 70 10.41 -10.82 -5.52
N GLU A 71 10.71 -9.64 -6.07
CA GLU A 71 11.59 -8.65 -5.44
C GLU A 71 10.97 -8.11 -4.15
N PHE A 72 9.68 -7.82 -4.15
CA PHE A 72 8.94 -7.36 -2.98
C PHE A 72 9.03 -8.37 -1.83
N ARG A 73 8.80 -9.66 -2.09
CA ARG A 73 8.95 -10.73 -1.07
C ARG A 73 10.36 -10.81 -0.51
N VAL A 74 11.39 -10.52 -1.31
CA VAL A 74 12.77 -10.44 -0.84
C VAL A 74 12.97 -9.20 0.03
N LEU A 75 12.48 -8.03 -0.42
CA LEU A 75 12.58 -6.76 0.31
C LEU A 75 11.91 -6.86 1.69
N LEU A 76 10.71 -7.44 1.79
CA LEU A 76 10.01 -7.67 3.06
C LEU A 76 10.83 -8.47 4.08
N ARG A 77 11.66 -9.41 3.61
CA ARG A 77 12.55 -10.22 4.47
C ARG A 77 13.80 -9.46 4.91
N GLN A 78 14.22 -8.47 4.14
CA GLN A 78 15.39 -7.64 4.43
C GLN A 78 15.07 -6.48 5.37
N VAL A 79 13.80 -6.12 5.51
CA VAL A 79 13.37 -5.05 6.40
C VAL A 79 13.38 -5.54 7.83
N ASN A 80 14.13 -4.82 8.67
CA ASN A 80 14.06 -4.98 10.10
C ASN A 80 12.76 -4.31 10.59
N TRP A 81 11.72 -5.11 10.78
CA TRP A 81 10.45 -4.69 11.37
C TRP A 81 10.65 -4.38 12.85
N SER A 82 11.32 -3.26 13.16
CA SER A 82 11.40 -2.77 14.54
C SER A 82 10.01 -2.32 14.95
N ALA A 83 9.29 -3.21 15.63
CA ALA A 83 7.92 -3.03 16.10
C ALA A 83 7.86 -2.19 17.39
N GLU A 84 8.64 -1.13 17.49
CA GLU A 84 8.50 -0.18 18.59
C GLU A 84 7.57 0.96 18.17
N PRO A 85 6.39 1.09 18.80
CA PRO A 85 5.61 2.31 18.65
C PRO A 85 6.46 3.48 19.17
N PRO A 86 6.41 4.66 18.52
CA PRO A 86 7.09 5.84 19.04
C PRO A 86 6.59 6.08 20.47
N THR A 87 7.50 5.92 21.43
CA THR A 87 7.22 6.21 22.83
C THR A 87 6.84 7.70 22.89
N PRO A 88 5.62 8.07 23.31
CA PRO A 88 5.32 9.48 23.53
C PRO A 88 6.29 9.95 24.61
N GLY A 89 7.15 10.89 24.24
CA GLY A 89 8.21 11.40 25.10
C GLY A 89 7.66 11.86 26.45
N SER A 90 8.36 11.44 27.50
CA SER A 90 8.25 11.95 28.87
C SER A 90 8.79 13.37 28.99
#